data_AF-A0A2N7Q9Y0-F1
#
_entry.id   AF-A0A2N7Q9Y0-F1
#
_cell.length_a   1.000
_cell.length_b   1.000
_cell.length_c   1.000
_cell.angle_alpha   90.00
_cell.angle_beta   90.00
_cell.angle_gamma   90.00
#
_symmetry.space_group_name_H-M   'P 1'
#
loop_
_entity.id
_entity.type
_entity.pdbx_description
1 polymer ?
#
loop_
_entity_poly.entity_id
_entity_poly.type
_entity_poly.pdbx_seq_one_letter_code
_entity_poly.pdbx_strand_id
1 'polypeptide(L)'
;MKRSINLIFAVISIIFVLTIIAKATNKVNNVWWPDDHLNCFTVLVGREASADGSVIVAHNEDDYGNIIVNVRKIAPRNYGPKIKINLGTGAVYETDGQTNGFLWIEATSQEFADSFISDYGVVITSDACSSRENKEDLSDGGISYMLRRLVAEKARSAREAVQLIGQLVERYGYRSSGRTYSVADKNEAWMVAVIKGRHWFAQRVPDDQVAVIPNFYTIGQI
;
A
#
# COMPACT_ATOMS: atom_id res chain seq x y z
N MET A 1 69.32 13.02 2.51
CA MET A 1 68.36 14.01 1.97
C MET A 1 67.47 13.48 0.84
N LYS A 2 67.99 12.76 -0.18
CA LYS A 2 67.15 12.27 -1.31
C LYS A 2 66.10 11.20 -0.94
N ARG A 3 66.40 10.28 0.00
CA ARG A 3 65.45 9.22 0.43
C ARG A 3 64.22 9.76 1.17
N SER A 4 64.39 10.81 1.97
CA SER A 4 63.30 11.43 2.74
C SER A 4 62.30 12.16 1.84
N ILE A 5 62.79 12.79 0.77
CA ILE A 5 61.95 13.49 -0.22
C ILE A 5 61.08 12.49 -0.99
N ASN A 6 61.65 11.34 -1.42
CA ASN A 6 60.89 10.31 -2.13
C ASN A 6 59.79 9.68 -1.27
N LEU A 7 60.01 9.54 0.05
CA LEU A 7 59.00 9.01 0.96
C LEU A 7 57.83 10.00 1.13
N ILE A 8 58.12 11.30 1.21
CA ILE A 8 57.10 12.36 1.30
C ILE A 8 56.26 12.39 0.01
N PHE A 9 56.89 12.30 -1.17
CA PHE A 9 56.16 12.24 -2.44
C PHE A 9 55.29 10.98 -2.58
N ALA A 10 55.76 9.84 -2.09
CA ALA A 10 54.99 8.59 -2.10
C ALA A 10 53.76 8.69 -1.18
N VAL A 11 53.93 9.24 0.03
CA VAL A 11 52.83 9.44 0.98
C VAL A 11 51.79 10.44 0.45
N ILE A 12 52.22 11.56 -0.15
CA ILE A 12 51.32 12.54 -0.76
C ILE A 12 50.54 11.92 -1.94
N SER A 13 51.20 11.10 -2.76
CA SER A 13 50.56 10.41 -3.89
C SER A 13 49.52 9.39 -3.42
N ILE A 14 49.82 8.64 -2.35
CA ILE A 14 48.88 7.67 -1.75
C ILE A 14 47.68 8.41 -1.15
N ILE A 15 47.89 9.50 -0.42
CA ILE A 15 46.79 10.32 0.13
C ILE A 15 45.93 10.85 -1.01
N PHE A 16 46.53 11.38 -2.09
CA PHE A 16 45.78 11.92 -3.23
C PHE A 16 44.95 10.84 -3.93
N VAL A 17 45.51 9.64 -4.15
CA VAL A 17 44.78 8.49 -4.72
C VAL A 17 43.65 8.04 -3.80
N LEU A 18 43.88 7.95 -2.48
CA LEU A 18 42.83 7.61 -1.52
C LEU A 18 41.73 8.68 -1.47
N THR A 19 42.06 9.96 -1.64
CA THR A 19 41.06 11.04 -1.68
C THR A 19 40.23 10.99 -2.97
N ILE A 20 40.84 10.61 -4.09
CA ILE A 20 40.13 10.37 -5.36
C ILE A 20 39.21 9.16 -5.24
N ILE A 21 39.68 8.05 -4.65
CA ILE A 21 38.86 6.85 -4.42
C ILE A 21 37.71 7.17 -3.46
N ALA A 22 37.95 7.90 -2.36
CA ALA A 22 36.90 8.32 -1.43
C ALA A 22 35.88 9.28 -2.05
N LYS A 23 36.31 10.18 -2.97
CA LYS A 23 35.39 11.02 -3.75
C LYS A 23 34.64 10.22 -4.82
N ALA A 24 35.26 9.18 -5.40
CA ALA A 24 34.62 8.29 -6.36
C ALA A 24 33.58 7.38 -5.69
N THR A 25 33.86 6.84 -4.50
CA THR A 25 32.89 6.06 -3.72
C THR A 25 31.73 6.92 -3.21
N ASN A 26 32.00 8.17 -2.82
CA ASN A 26 30.93 9.14 -2.49
C ASN A 26 30.09 9.58 -3.70
N LYS A 27 30.56 9.36 -4.93
CA LYS A 27 29.78 9.61 -6.17
C LYS A 27 28.92 8.43 -6.60
N VAL A 28 29.11 7.23 -6.05
CA VAL A 28 28.27 6.06 -6.34
C VAL A 28 27.03 5.98 -5.44
N ASN A 29 26.98 6.76 -4.35
CA ASN A 29 25.84 6.79 -3.43
C ASN A 29 24.85 7.93 -3.66
N ASN A 30 25.07 8.76 -4.68
CA ASN A 30 24.11 9.76 -5.12
C ASN A 30 23.65 9.42 -6.54
N VAL A 31 22.90 8.31 -6.67
CA VAL A 31 21.93 8.20 -7.74
C VAL A 31 20.88 9.28 -7.43
N TRP A 32 20.99 10.38 -8.15
CA TRP A 32 19.91 11.34 -8.29
C TRP A 32 18.77 10.59 -8.96
N TRP A 33 17.82 10.07 -8.18
CA TRP A 33 16.51 9.72 -8.71
C TRP A 33 15.93 11.04 -9.21
N PRO A 34 15.63 11.20 -10.51
CA PRO A 34 14.80 12.31 -10.94
C PRO A 34 13.46 12.18 -10.18
N ASP A 35 12.75 13.29 -9.97
CA ASP A 35 11.42 13.29 -9.34
C ASP A 35 10.47 12.29 -10.03
N ASP A 36 10.47 11.03 -9.61
CA ASP A 36 9.53 10.01 -10.05
C ASP A 36 8.29 10.23 -9.22
N HIS A 37 7.38 11.07 -9.74
CA HIS A 37 6.15 11.42 -9.06
C HIS A 37 5.23 10.20 -8.94
N LEU A 38 5.36 9.46 -7.83
CA LEU A 38 4.40 8.46 -7.39
C LEU A 38 3.09 9.19 -7.08
N ASN A 39 2.15 9.14 -8.03
CA ASN A 39 0.96 9.99 -8.08
C ASN A 39 -0.31 9.14 -8.27
N CYS A 40 -0.43 8.04 -7.52
CA CYS A 40 -1.67 7.28 -7.51
C CYS A 40 -2.82 8.20 -7.11
N PHE A 41 -3.95 7.99 -7.76
CA PHE A 41 -5.12 8.79 -7.54
C PHE A 41 -6.39 7.97 -7.76
N THR A 42 -7.39 8.24 -6.93
CA THR A 42 -8.69 7.57 -6.99
C THR A 42 -9.82 8.59 -7.09
N VAL A 43 -10.82 8.28 -7.92
CA VAL A 43 -12.12 8.93 -7.93
C VAL A 43 -13.19 7.93 -7.50
N LEU A 44 -13.99 8.32 -6.51
CA LEU A 44 -15.17 7.60 -6.06
C LEU A 44 -16.41 8.42 -6.39
N VAL A 45 -17.39 7.82 -7.06
CA VAL A 45 -18.64 8.48 -7.44
C VAL A 45 -19.80 7.77 -6.77
N GLY A 46 -20.60 8.51 -6.01
CA GLY A 46 -21.85 8.03 -5.44
C GLY A 46 -22.90 7.74 -6.53
N ARG A 47 -23.83 6.83 -6.23
CA ARG A 47 -24.82 6.34 -7.20
C ARG A 47 -25.76 7.41 -7.77
N GLU A 48 -26.05 8.47 -7.03
CA GLU A 48 -26.89 9.60 -7.51
C GLU A 48 -26.06 10.69 -8.20
N ALA A 49 -24.73 10.64 -8.10
CA ALA A 49 -23.80 11.51 -8.84
C ALA A 49 -23.43 10.96 -10.23
N SER A 50 -23.67 9.66 -10.49
CA SER A 50 -23.42 9.05 -11.80
C SER A 50 -24.64 9.16 -12.71
N ALA A 51 -24.39 9.11 -14.03
CA ALA A 51 -25.44 9.29 -15.04
C ALA A 51 -26.45 8.12 -15.10
N ASP A 52 -26.08 6.94 -14.61
CA ASP A 52 -26.82 5.68 -14.76
C ASP A 52 -27.18 5.00 -13.42
N GLY A 53 -26.89 5.64 -12.29
CA GLY A 53 -27.16 5.04 -10.98
C GLY A 53 -26.05 4.12 -10.47
N SER A 54 -24.92 3.99 -11.18
CA SER A 54 -23.80 3.16 -10.74
C SER A 54 -22.93 3.83 -9.67
N VAL A 55 -22.36 3.03 -8.78
CA VAL A 55 -21.21 3.45 -7.96
C VAL A 55 -19.96 3.24 -8.80
N ILE A 56 -19.12 4.27 -8.95
CA ILE A 56 -17.93 4.20 -9.80
C ILE A 56 -16.67 4.34 -8.95
N VAL A 57 -15.71 3.45 -9.19
CA VAL A 57 -14.33 3.55 -8.74
C VAL A 57 -13.44 3.67 -9.97
N ALA A 58 -12.65 4.74 -10.04
CA ALA A 58 -11.61 4.89 -11.04
C ALA A 58 -10.28 5.14 -10.32
N HIS A 59 -9.25 4.39 -10.66
CA HIS A 59 -7.95 4.48 -10.01
C HIS A 59 -6.82 4.33 -11.02
N ASN A 60 -5.84 5.22 -10.97
CA ASN A 60 -4.54 5.03 -11.61
C ASN A 60 -3.53 4.62 -10.54
N GLU A 61 -2.72 3.63 -10.89
CA GLU A 61 -1.64 3.12 -10.05
C GLU A 61 -0.31 3.56 -10.68
N ASP A 62 0.26 4.64 -10.14
CA ASP A 62 1.46 5.30 -10.64
C ASP A 62 2.66 4.92 -9.76
N ASP A 63 3.23 3.75 -10.05
CA ASP A 63 4.36 3.20 -9.32
C ASP A 63 5.67 3.21 -10.12
N TYR A 64 6.76 2.91 -9.43
CA TYR A 64 8.11 2.94 -9.99
C TYR A 64 8.54 1.60 -10.60
N GLY A 65 9.45 1.67 -11.57
CA GLY A 65 10.08 0.52 -12.20
C GLY A 65 9.27 -0.10 -13.34
N ASN A 66 9.72 -1.26 -13.82
CA ASN A 66 9.06 -2.01 -14.88
C ASN A 66 7.97 -2.90 -14.29
N ILE A 67 6.71 -2.47 -14.38
CA ILE A 67 5.57 -3.18 -13.81
C ILE A 67 4.83 -3.92 -14.92
N ILE A 68 4.74 -5.23 -14.80
CA ILE A 68 3.78 -6.05 -15.56
C ILE A 68 2.52 -6.17 -14.71
N VAL A 69 1.37 -5.83 -15.30
CA VAL A 69 0.06 -5.99 -14.66
C VAL A 69 -0.55 -7.33 -15.08
N ASN A 70 -0.68 -8.26 -14.14
CA ASN A 70 -1.38 -9.52 -14.39
C ASN A 70 -2.80 -9.42 -13.85
N VAL A 71 -3.80 -9.68 -14.70
CA VAL A 71 -5.19 -9.83 -14.26
C VAL A 71 -5.48 -11.32 -14.07
N ARG A 72 -5.59 -11.74 -12.81
CA ARG A 72 -5.79 -13.14 -12.43
C ARG A 72 -7.20 -13.35 -11.92
N LYS A 73 -7.84 -14.44 -12.33
CA LYS A 73 -9.10 -14.91 -11.75
C LYS A 73 -8.83 -15.99 -10.72
N ILE A 74 -9.15 -15.71 -9.47
CA ILE A 74 -9.03 -16.65 -8.36
C ILE A 74 -10.42 -17.21 -8.05
N ALA A 75 -10.57 -18.53 -8.12
CA ALA A 75 -11.82 -19.19 -7.76
C ALA A 75 -12.01 -19.20 -6.23
N PRO A 76 -13.25 -19.15 -5.72
CA PRO A 76 -13.52 -19.33 -4.30
C PRO A 76 -13.00 -20.69 -3.84
N ARG A 77 -12.53 -20.75 -2.59
CA ARG A 77 -12.00 -21.99 -1.99
C ARG A 77 -12.58 -22.24 -0.61
N ASN A 78 -12.76 -23.51 -0.29
CA ASN A 78 -13.04 -23.99 1.05
C ASN A 78 -11.91 -24.97 1.44
N TYR A 79 -11.03 -24.53 2.33
CA TYR A 79 -9.91 -25.34 2.80
C TYR A 79 -10.28 -26.32 3.92
N GLY A 80 -11.54 -26.32 4.39
CA GLY A 80 -12.02 -27.22 5.44
C GLY A 80 -11.94 -26.58 6.84
N PRO A 81 -10.99 -26.99 7.70
CA PRO A 81 -10.90 -26.47 9.06
C PRO A 81 -10.38 -25.03 9.09
N LYS A 82 -10.29 -24.48 10.30
CA LYS A 82 -9.62 -23.21 10.51
C LYS A 82 -8.17 -23.26 10.01
N ILE A 83 -7.77 -22.26 9.24
CA ILE A 83 -6.41 -22.10 8.71
C ILE A 83 -5.75 -20.84 9.26
N LYS A 84 -4.43 -20.88 9.34
CA LYS A 84 -3.58 -19.76 9.76
C LYS A 84 -2.91 -19.14 8.54
N ILE A 85 -3.12 -17.85 8.34
CA ILE A 85 -2.55 -17.08 7.23
C ILE A 85 -1.48 -16.16 7.78
N ASN A 86 -0.27 -16.22 7.21
CA ASN A 86 0.81 -15.29 7.56
C ASN A 86 0.52 -13.91 6.94
N LEU A 87 0.62 -12.84 7.74
CA LEU A 87 0.37 -11.46 7.32
C LEU A 87 1.60 -10.79 6.68
N GLY A 88 2.69 -11.53 6.50
CA GLY A 88 3.91 -11.16 5.79
C GLY A 88 5.09 -10.82 6.69
N THR A 89 4.84 -10.43 7.95
CA THR A 89 5.89 -9.87 8.84
C THR A 89 5.98 -10.51 10.22
N GLY A 90 5.22 -11.59 10.46
CA GLY A 90 5.22 -12.35 11.71
C GLY A 90 3.81 -12.66 12.21
N ALA A 91 2.91 -11.68 12.10
CA ALA A 91 1.53 -11.81 12.55
C ALA A 91 0.76 -12.85 11.74
N VAL A 92 -0.19 -13.50 12.41
CA VAL A 92 -0.98 -14.59 11.84
C VAL A 92 -2.46 -14.32 12.03
N TYR A 93 -3.23 -14.45 10.95
CA TYR A 93 -4.70 -14.39 10.97
C TYR A 93 -5.28 -15.79 10.88
N GLU A 94 -6.06 -16.18 11.90
CA GLU A 94 -6.85 -17.42 11.89
C GLU A 94 -8.22 -17.17 11.25
N THR A 95 -8.56 -17.95 10.24
CA THR A 95 -9.85 -17.89 9.53
C THR A 95 -10.49 -19.27 9.44
N ASP A 96 -11.78 -19.31 9.18
CA ASP A 96 -12.60 -20.50 8.88
C ASP A 96 -12.24 -21.31 7.61
N GLY A 97 -11.21 -20.91 6.86
CA GLY A 97 -10.80 -21.58 5.62
C GLY A 97 -11.68 -21.30 4.39
N GLN A 98 -12.69 -20.45 4.48
CA GLN A 98 -13.55 -20.10 3.33
C GLN A 98 -13.06 -18.81 2.68
N THR A 99 -12.90 -18.79 1.37
CA THR A 99 -12.49 -17.59 0.61
C THR A 99 -13.44 -17.34 -0.54
N ASN A 100 -13.79 -16.06 -0.72
CA ASN A 100 -14.51 -15.58 -1.89
C ASN A 100 -13.67 -15.77 -3.17
N GLY A 101 -14.32 -15.83 -4.32
CA GLY A 101 -13.64 -15.65 -5.60
C GLY A 101 -13.31 -14.18 -5.81
N PHE A 102 -12.25 -13.88 -6.55
CA PHE A 102 -11.90 -12.50 -6.88
C PHE A 102 -11.04 -12.40 -8.14
N LEU A 103 -11.13 -11.25 -8.80
CA LEU A 103 -10.10 -10.77 -9.71
C LEU A 103 -9.00 -10.12 -8.88
N TRP A 104 -7.77 -10.49 -9.17
CA TRP A 104 -6.56 -9.91 -8.62
C TRP A 104 -5.82 -9.22 -9.76
N ILE A 105 -5.76 -7.90 -9.66
CA ILE A 105 -4.96 -7.04 -10.53
C ILE A 105 -3.62 -6.89 -9.82
N GLU A 106 -2.68 -7.75 -10.20
CA GLU A 106 -1.36 -7.87 -9.59
C GLU A 106 -0.38 -6.90 -10.26
N ALA A 107 0.19 -5.99 -9.48
CA ALA A 107 1.31 -5.15 -9.90
C ALA A 107 2.62 -5.85 -9.52
N THR A 108 3.25 -6.51 -10.50
CA THR A 108 4.47 -7.29 -10.23
C THR A 108 5.55 -6.45 -9.56
N SER A 109 6.22 -7.03 -8.56
CA SER A 109 7.22 -6.38 -7.70
C SER A 109 6.72 -5.25 -6.78
N GLN A 110 5.44 -4.87 -6.88
CA GLN A 110 4.82 -3.81 -6.10
C GLN A 110 3.57 -4.34 -5.37
N GLU A 111 3.76 -5.23 -4.40
CA GLU A 111 2.66 -5.86 -3.64
C GLU A 111 1.68 -4.83 -3.06
N PHE A 112 2.17 -3.64 -2.72
CA PHE A 112 1.34 -2.55 -2.21
C PHE A 112 0.49 -1.83 -3.27
N ALA A 113 0.57 -2.19 -4.55
CA ALA A 113 -0.25 -1.66 -5.65
C ALA A 113 -1.35 -2.62 -6.13
N ASP A 114 -1.42 -3.81 -5.54
CA ASP A 114 -2.44 -4.77 -5.93
C ASP A 114 -3.86 -4.24 -5.66
N SER A 115 -4.74 -4.42 -6.64
CA SER A 115 -6.16 -4.12 -6.58
C SER A 115 -7.01 -5.38 -6.72
N PHE A 116 -8.18 -5.40 -6.09
CA PHE A 116 -9.03 -6.60 -6.05
C PHE A 116 -10.49 -6.28 -6.31
N ILE A 117 -11.18 -7.23 -6.95
CA ILE A 117 -12.63 -7.20 -7.17
C ILE A 117 -13.20 -8.58 -6.82
N SER A 118 -14.00 -8.70 -5.76
CA SER A 118 -14.57 -9.99 -5.36
C SER A 118 -15.79 -10.40 -6.19
N ASP A 119 -16.17 -11.67 -6.14
CA ASP A 119 -17.39 -12.22 -6.73
C ASP A 119 -18.69 -11.68 -6.08
N TYR A 120 -18.58 -11.03 -4.92
CA TYR A 120 -19.64 -10.23 -4.30
C TYR A 120 -19.71 -8.79 -4.83
N GLY A 121 -18.82 -8.42 -5.76
CA GLY A 121 -18.77 -7.07 -6.33
C GLY A 121 -18.11 -6.04 -5.43
N VAL A 122 -17.31 -6.46 -4.44
CA VAL A 122 -16.54 -5.56 -3.59
C VAL A 122 -15.20 -5.23 -4.28
N VAL A 123 -14.95 -3.95 -4.51
CA VAL A 123 -13.70 -3.42 -5.07
C VAL A 123 -12.85 -2.83 -3.94
N ILE A 124 -11.54 -3.04 -3.99
CA ILE A 124 -10.58 -2.36 -3.12
C ILE A 124 -9.30 -1.98 -3.88
N THR A 125 -8.94 -0.71 -3.78
CA THR A 125 -7.65 -0.12 -4.19
C THR A 125 -7.15 0.84 -3.09
N SER A 126 -6.00 1.50 -3.26
CA SER A 126 -5.52 2.47 -2.28
C SER A 126 -4.50 3.48 -2.79
N ASP A 127 -4.46 4.61 -2.11
CA ASP A 127 -3.46 5.65 -2.31
C ASP A 127 -2.50 5.69 -1.10
N ALA A 128 -1.21 5.92 -1.35
CA ALA A 128 -0.23 6.14 -0.30
C ALA A 128 -0.56 7.40 0.50
N CYS A 129 -0.50 7.38 1.83
CA CYS A 129 -0.75 8.56 2.65
C CYS A 129 0.28 8.63 3.77
N SER A 130 1.26 9.52 3.67
CA SER A 130 2.26 9.67 4.72
C SER A 130 1.63 10.21 6.00
N SER A 131 1.79 9.48 7.10
CA SER A 131 1.39 9.94 8.42
C SER A 131 2.56 10.52 9.20
N ARG A 132 2.25 11.35 10.20
CA ARG A 132 3.21 11.86 11.18
C ARG A 132 3.44 10.88 12.34
N GLU A 133 2.65 9.80 12.41
CA GLU A 133 2.77 8.77 13.43
C GLU A 133 4.02 7.93 13.21
N ASN A 134 4.93 7.95 14.18
CA ASN A 134 6.19 7.21 14.11
C ASN A 134 6.27 6.09 15.15
N LYS A 135 5.35 6.04 16.11
CA LYS A 135 5.30 5.02 17.16
C LYS A 135 5.06 3.64 16.56
N GLU A 136 5.83 2.65 17.01
CA GLU A 136 5.55 1.26 16.70
C GLU A 136 4.49 0.72 17.67
N ASP A 137 3.25 0.63 17.17
CA ASP A 137 2.14 -0.01 17.87
C ASP A 137 1.59 -1.16 17.03
N LEU A 138 2.36 -2.26 16.99
CA LEU A 138 2.13 -3.42 16.13
C LEU A 138 2.12 -4.70 16.96
N SER A 139 1.27 -5.66 16.58
CA SER A 139 1.30 -7.02 17.11
C SER A 139 2.06 -7.91 16.12
N ASP A 140 3.16 -8.53 16.57
CA ASP A 140 3.97 -9.48 15.78
C ASP A 140 4.35 -8.98 14.37
N GLY A 141 4.76 -7.71 14.25
CA GLY A 141 5.14 -7.10 12.98
C GLY A 141 3.99 -6.42 12.21
N GLY A 142 2.74 -6.70 12.59
CA GLY A 142 1.54 -6.04 12.07
C GLY A 142 1.10 -6.50 10.69
N ILE A 143 0.21 -5.70 10.08
CA ILE A 143 -0.37 -5.98 8.76
C ILE A 143 0.00 -4.87 7.76
N SER A 144 0.22 -5.26 6.50
CA SER A 144 0.39 -4.32 5.38
C SER A 144 -0.22 -4.91 4.11
N TYR A 145 0.56 -5.64 3.30
CA TYR A 145 0.13 -6.20 2.01
C TYR A 145 -1.17 -7.02 2.12
N MET A 146 -1.23 -7.93 3.08
CA MET A 146 -2.35 -8.86 3.24
C MET A 146 -3.70 -8.20 3.56
N LEU A 147 -3.72 -6.91 3.92
CA LEU A 147 -4.96 -6.22 4.28
C LEU A 147 -5.98 -6.22 3.14
N ARG A 148 -5.60 -5.82 1.91
CA ARG A 148 -6.54 -5.82 0.76
C ARG A 148 -6.93 -7.23 0.34
N ARG A 149 -5.98 -8.15 0.38
CA ARG A 149 -6.24 -9.54 0.01
C ARG A 149 -7.25 -10.19 0.96
N LEU A 150 -7.11 -9.97 2.26
CA LEU A 150 -8.10 -10.47 3.24
C LEU A 150 -9.47 -9.81 3.04
N VAL A 151 -9.52 -8.53 2.66
CA VAL A 151 -10.79 -7.89 2.27
C VAL A 151 -11.43 -8.63 1.10
N ALA A 152 -10.69 -8.86 0.01
CA ALA A 152 -11.19 -9.57 -1.15
C ALA A 152 -11.63 -11.01 -0.82
N GLU A 153 -10.88 -11.70 0.03
CA GLU A 153 -11.15 -13.08 0.44
C GLU A 153 -12.37 -13.22 1.37
N LYS A 154 -12.77 -12.17 2.09
CA LYS A 154 -13.75 -12.28 3.20
C LYS A 154 -14.96 -11.38 3.10
N ALA A 155 -14.82 -10.15 2.62
CA ALA A 155 -15.91 -9.17 2.62
C ALA A 155 -16.93 -9.43 1.51
N ARG A 156 -18.22 -9.30 1.83
CA ARG A 156 -19.34 -9.46 0.89
C ARG A 156 -20.09 -8.16 0.60
N SER A 157 -19.71 -7.07 1.27
CA SER A 157 -20.15 -5.70 0.99
C SER A 157 -19.01 -4.71 1.29
N ALA A 158 -19.11 -3.48 0.76
CA ALA A 158 -18.17 -2.41 1.06
C ALA A 158 -18.14 -2.09 2.56
N ARG A 159 -19.31 -2.12 3.22
CA ARG A 159 -19.42 -1.89 4.66
C ARG A 159 -18.74 -2.98 5.49
N GLU A 160 -18.91 -4.25 5.13
CA GLU A 160 -18.19 -5.36 5.75
C GLU A 160 -16.68 -5.22 5.54
N ALA A 161 -16.24 -4.78 4.35
CA ALA A 161 -14.84 -4.50 4.07
C ALA A 161 -14.27 -3.39 4.97
N VAL A 162 -14.99 -2.28 5.15
CA VAL A 162 -14.58 -1.22 6.10
C VAL A 162 -14.43 -1.77 7.52
N GLN A 163 -15.42 -2.53 7.99
CA GLN A 163 -15.39 -3.14 9.32
C GLN A 163 -14.22 -4.11 9.49
N LEU A 164 -13.96 -4.94 8.47
CA LEU A 164 -12.85 -5.88 8.49
C LEU A 164 -11.50 -5.17 8.51
N ILE A 165 -11.34 -4.09 7.71
CA ILE A 165 -10.12 -3.27 7.73
C ILE A 165 -9.88 -2.73 9.14
N GLY A 166 -10.90 -2.12 9.75
CA GLY A 166 -10.81 -1.59 11.11
C GLY A 166 -10.40 -2.65 12.13
N GLN A 167 -11.07 -3.80 12.13
CA GLN A 167 -10.75 -4.92 13.03
C GLN A 167 -9.32 -5.43 12.87
N LEU A 168 -8.83 -5.54 11.62
CA LEU A 168 -7.47 -6.00 11.35
C LEU A 168 -6.42 -4.96 11.78
N VAL A 169 -6.67 -3.68 11.53
CA VAL A 169 -5.78 -2.58 11.93
C VAL A 169 -5.74 -2.44 13.45
N GLU A 170 -6.88 -2.51 14.14
CA GLU A 170 -6.91 -2.49 15.61
C GLU A 170 -6.18 -3.69 16.22
N ARG A 171 -6.35 -4.88 15.64
CA ARG A 171 -5.75 -6.11 16.17
C ARG A 171 -4.25 -6.18 15.95
N TYR A 172 -3.79 -5.88 14.75
CA TYR A 172 -2.40 -6.11 14.34
C TYR A 172 -1.57 -4.84 14.22
N GLY A 173 -2.21 -3.69 14.01
CA GLY A 173 -1.54 -2.44 13.66
C GLY A 173 -1.10 -2.43 12.19
N TYR A 174 -1.27 -1.30 11.53
CA TYR A 174 -0.79 -1.05 10.19
C TYR A 174 0.70 -0.71 10.21
N ARG A 175 1.50 -1.49 9.49
CA ARG A 175 2.97 -1.42 9.58
C ARG A 175 3.57 -0.22 8.85
N SER A 176 3.00 0.13 7.70
CA SER A 176 3.51 1.18 6.83
C SER A 176 3.09 2.57 7.33
N SER A 177 3.63 3.65 6.74
CA SER A 177 3.34 5.02 7.20
C SER A 177 1.84 5.32 7.21
N GLY A 178 1.12 4.93 6.17
CA GLY A 178 -0.32 5.13 6.08
C GLY A 178 -0.81 5.01 4.64
N ARG A 179 -2.11 4.78 4.49
CA ARG A 179 -2.82 4.67 3.20
C ARG A 179 -4.27 5.06 3.35
N THR A 180 -4.88 5.51 2.26
CA THR A 180 -6.34 5.55 2.15
C THR A 180 -6.77 4.43 1.23
N TYR A 181 -7.55 3.48 1.75
CA TYR A 181 -8.18 2.43 0.96
C TYR A 181 -9.51 2.94 0.41
N SER A 182 -9.67 2.81 -0.89
CA SER A 182 -10.90 3.13 -1.61
C SER A 182 -11.67 1.83 -1.82
N VAL A 183 -12.81 1.71 -1.16
CA VAL A 183 -13.62 0.49 -1.12
C VAL A 183 -15.01 0.79 -1.65
N ALA A 184 -15.54 -0.04 -2.55
CA ALA A 184 -16.90 0.14 -3.05
C ALA A 184 -17.60 -1.18 -3.35
N ASP A 185 -18.93 -1.14 -3.38
CA ASP A 185 -19.78 -2.15 -3.97
C ASP A 185 -20.88 -1.48 -4.80
N LYS A 186 -21.87 -2.25 -5.26
CA LYS A 186 -22.97 -1.73 -6.08
C LYS A 186 -23.84 -0.64 -5.41
N ASN A 187 -23.77 -0.49 -4.08
CA ASN A 187 -24.64 0.41 -3.31
C ASN A 187 -23.88 1.61 -2.74
N GLU A 188 -22.62 1.43 -2.31
CA GLU A 188 -21.88 2.48 -1.60
C GLU A 188 -20.37 2.44 -1.85
N ALA A 189 -19.73 3.62 -1.73
CA ALA A 189 -18.29 3.80 -1.77
C ALA A 189 -17.77 4.44 -0.48
N TRP A 190 -16.55 4.08 -0.10
CA TRP A 190 -15.91 4.43 1.16
C TRP A 190 -14.45 4.80 0.97
N MET A 191 -14.03 5.83 1.68
CA MET A 191 -12.63 6.15 1.95
C MET A 191 -12.29 5.61 3.33
N VAL A 192 -11.28 4.75 3.43
CA VAL A 192 -10.82 4.15 4.71
C VAL A 192 -9.35 4.50 4.91
N ALA A 193 -9.10 5.53 5.70
CA ALA A 193 -7.75 5.95 6.03
C ALA A 193 -7.21 5.11 7.17
N VAL A 194 -6.07 4.47 6.93
CA VAL A 194 -5.28 3.80 7.96
C VAL A 194 -4.00 4.59 8.22
N ILE A 195 -3.60 4.64 9.48
CA ILE A 195 -2.40 5.33 9.93
C ILE A 195 -1.48 4.28 10.55
N LYS A 196 -0.15 4.49 10.50
CA LYS A 196 0.81 3.62 11.18
C LYS A 196 0.36 3.33 12.62
N GLY A 197 0.37 2.05 13.00
CA GLY A 197 -0.19 1.58 14.27
C GLY A 197 -1.68 1.27 14.16
N ARG A 198 -2.46 1.54 15.21
CA ARG A 198 -3.86 1.06 15.32
C ARG A 198 -4.93 2.08 14.97
N HIS A 199 -4.55 3.27 14.50
CA HIS A 199 -5.52 4.31 14.17
C HIS A 199 -6.03 4.18 12.74
N TRP A 200 -7.34 4.34 12.60
CA TRP A 200 -8.01 4.38 11.31
C TRP A 200 -9.30 5.20 11.44
N PHE A 201 -9.80 5.68 10.31
CA PHE A 201 -11.11 6.30 10.20
C PHE A 201 -11.67 6.04 8.81
N ALA A 202 -12.99 6.11 8.68
CA ALA A 202 -13.66 5.88 7.40
C ALA A 202 -14.81 6.86 7.19
N GLN A 203 -14.99 7.26 5.93
CA GLN A 203 -16.10 8.11 5.51
C GLN A 203 -16.73 7.53 4.25
N ARG A 204 -18.06 7.38 4.28
CA ARG A 204 -18.84 7.03 3.10
C ARG A 204 -18.89 8.24 2.16
N VAL A 205 -18.72 8.01 0.88
CA VAL A 205 -19.04 9.03 -0.13
C VAL A 205 -20.57 9.14 -0.22
N PRO A 206 -21.17 10.33 0.00
CA PRO A 206 -22.61 10.52 -0.18
C PRO A 206 -23.08 10.12 -1.59
N ASP A 207 -24.34 9.72 -1.71
CA ASP A 207 -24.85 9.19 -2.98
C ASP A 207 -24.76 10.22 -4.11
N ASP A 208 -24.94 11.50 -3.80
CA ASP A 208 -24.95 12.65 -4.71
C ASP A 208 -23.59 13.34 -4.85
N GLN A 209 -22.50 12.71 -4.37
CA GLN A 209 -21.17 13.32 -4.35
C GLN A 209 -20.10 12.50 -5.06
N VAL A 210 -19.00 13.19 -5.36
CA VAL A 210 -17.76 12.63 -5.86
C VAL A 210 -16.66 12.91 -4.84
N ALA A 211 -15.89 11.89 -4.50
CA ALA A 211 -14.68 12.03 -3.72
C ALA A 211 -13.45 11.82 -4.61
N VAL A 212 -12.42 12.60 -4.32
CA VAL A 212 -11.16 12.62 -5.05
C VAL A 212 -10.04 12.40 -4.05
N ILE A 213 -9.27 11.34 -4.23
CA ILE A 213 -8.26 10.87 -3.27
C ILE A 213 -6.90 10.84 -3.98
N PRO A 214 -5.99 11.79 -3.70
CA PRO A 214 -4.59 11.71 -4.11
C PRO A 214 -3.78 10.91 -3.07
N ASN A 215 -2.45 10.92 -3.18
CA ASN A 215 -1.56 10.40 -2.14
C ASN A 215 -1.48 11.26 -0.86
N PHE A 216 -2.62 11.65 -0.32
CA PHE A 216 -2.77 12.45 0.90
C PHE A 216 -4.12 12.15 1.59
N TYR A 217 -4.18 12.31 2.92
CA TYR A 217 -5.44 12.14 3.65
C TYR A 217 -6.41 13.28 3.34
N THR A 218 -7.59 12.96 2.81
CA THR A 218 -8.61 13.96 2.39
C THR A 218 -9.80 14.08 3.33
N ILE A 219 -9.99 13.12 4.25
CA ILE A 219 -11.03 13.22 5.30
C ILE A 219 -10.56 14.26 6.32
N GLY A 220 -11.18 15.44 6.30
CA GLY A 220 -10.80 16.57 7.14
C GLY A 220 -11.66 16.78 8.39
N GLN A 221 -12.88 16.22 8.43
CA GLN A 221 -13.82 16.34 9.54
C GLN A 221 -14.57 15.02 9.70
N ILE A 222 -14.83 14.64 10.96
CA ILE A 222 -15.52 13.39 11.36
C ILE A 222 -16.63 13.78 12.33
#